data_AF-A0A6G2DC29-F1
#
_entry.id   AF-A0A6G2DC29-F1
#
_cell.length_a   1.000
_cell.length_b   1.000
_cell.length_c   1.000
_cell.angle_alpha   90.00
_cell.angle_beta   90.00
_cell.angle_gamma   90.00
#
_symmetry.space_group_name_H-M   'P 1'
#
loop_
_entity.id
_entity.type
_entity.pdbx_description
1 polymer ?
#
loop_
_entity_poly.entity_id
_entity_poly.type
_entity_poly.pdbx_seq_one_letter_code
_entity_poly.pdbx_strand_id
1 'polypeptide(L)' 'IPFGAADPARAIPSFILGSAVAGGLVGLTGIKLMAPHGGIFVIALTSNALLYLVSVLVGAIVSGVVYGYLRKPQA' A
#
# COMPACT_ATOMS: atom_id res chain seq x y z
N ILE A 1 -6.30 4.82 -11.25
CA ILE A 1 -6.73 6.16 -11.71
C ILE A 1 -8.21 6.45 -11.38
N PRO A 2 -9.22 5.65 -11.78
CA PRO A 2 -10.63 5.97 -11.50
C PRO A 2 -10.98 6.03 -10.00
N PHE A 3 -10.42 5.14 -9.19
CA PHE A 3 -10.68 5.07 -7.74
C PHE A 3 -10.18 6.30 -6.95
N GLY A 4 -9.00 6.80 -7.30
CA GLY A 4 -8.43 8.00 -6.69
C GLY A 4 -9.07 9.29 -7.21
N ALA A 5 -9.57 9.29 -8.45
CA ALA A 5 -10.22 10.45 -9.06
C ALA A 5 -11.68 10.63 -8.61
N ALA A 6 -12.37 9.55 -8.24
CA ALA A 6 -13.75 9.60 -7.76
C ALA A 6 -13.89 10.25 -6.37
N ASP A 7 -12.88 10.10 -5.50
CA ASP A 7 -12.91 10.63 -4.13
C ASP A 7 -11.49 11.02 -3.63
N PRO A 8 -10.80 11.98 -4.31
CA PRO A 8 -9.37 12.24 -4.11
C PRO A 8 -9.02 12.70 -2.69
N ALA A 9 -9.88 13.52 -2.08
CA ALA A 9 -9.67 14.03 -0.73
C ALA A 9 -9.58 12.93 0.35
N ARG A 10 -10.11 11.74 0.06
CA ARG A 10 -10.13 10.58 0.98
C ARG A 10 -9.19 9.47 0.52
N ALA A 11 -9.16 9.23 -0.78
CA ALA A 11 -8.33 8.20 -1.39
C ALA A 11 -6.83 8.51 -1.26
N ILE A 12 -6.42 9.75 -1.50
CA ILE A 12 -5.00 10.12 -1.43
C ILE A 12 -4.42 9.93 -0.01
N PRO A 13 -5.01 10.49 1.07
CA PRO A 13 -4.44 10.31 2.42
C PRO A 13 -4.48 8.86 2.90
N SER A 14 -5.52 8.09 2.55
CA SER A 14 -5.60 6.66 2.90
C SER A 14 -4.50 5.84 2.21
N PHE A 15 -4.25 6.08 0.91
CA PHE A 15 -3.18 5.41 0.18
C PHE A 15 -1.78 5.83 0.63
N ILE A 16 -1.59 7.11 1.01
CA ILE A 16 -0.32 7.57 1.60
C ILE A 16 -0.05 6.81 2.90
N LEU A 17 -1.05 6.71 3.79
CA LEU A 17 -0.91 5.99 5.06
C LEU A 17 -0.58 4.51 4.84
N GLY A 18 -1.31 3.81 3.98
CA GLY A 18 -1.01 2.40 3.71
C GLY A 18 0.34 2.18 3.03
N SER A 19 0.74 3.08 2.13
CA SER A 19 2.07 3.02 1.49
C SER A 19 3.20 3.29 2.48
N ALA A 20 3.01 4.21 3.42
CA ALA A 20 3.97 4.47 4.49
C ALA A 20 4.12 3.27 5.44
N VAL A 21 3.01 2.60 5.79
CA VAL A 21 3.05 1.39 6.62
C VAL A 21 3.74 0.23 5.88
N ALA A 22 3.40 -0.03 4.62
CA ALA A 22 4.07 -1.06 3.82
C ALA A 22 5.56 -0.77 3.66
N GLY A 23 5.94 0.46 3.29
CA GLY A 23 7.34 0.87 3.15
C GLY A 23 8.11 0.80 4.47
N GLY A 24 7.49 1.19 5.58
CA GLY A 24 8.04 1.06 6.92
C GLY A 24 8.28 -0.39 7.32
N LEU A 25 7.32 -1.28 7.09
CA LEU A 25 7.46 -2.72 7.34
C LEU A 25 8.58 -3.35 6.50
N VAL A 26 8.68 -3.00 5.21
CA VAL A 26 9.75 -3.45 4.31
C VAL A 26 11.11 -2.95 4.77
N GLY A 27 11.20 -1.68 5.19
CA GLY A 27 12.43 -1.09 5.73
C GLY A 27 12.86 -1.70 7.06
N LEU A 28 11.91 -1.94 7.97
CA LEU A 28 12.15 -2.57 9.28
C LEU A 28 12.58 -4.03 9.15
N THR A 29 12.03 -4.76 8.17
CA THR A 29 12.38 -6.16 7.91
C THR A 29 13.68 -6.32 7.11
N GLY A 30 14.37 -5.22 6.76
CA GLY A 30 15.65 -5.26 6.05
C GLY A 30 15.54 -5.79 4.62
N ILE A 31 14.33 -5.78 4.05
CA ILE A 31 14.09 -6.32 2.71
C ILE A 31 14.71 -5.38 1.68
N LYS A 32 15.74 -5.88 0.98
CA LYS A 32 16.30 -5.16 -0.17
C LYS A 32 15.34 -5.22 -1.36
N LEU A 33 14.79 -4.05 -1.67
CA LEU A 33 13.96 -3.81 -2.84
C LEU A 33 14.79 -3.07 -3.89
N MET A 34 15.25 -3.78 -4.93
CA MET A 34 16.05 -3.18 -6.02
C MET A 34 15.20 -2.64 -7.18
N ALA A 35 13.87 -2.70 -7.08
CA ALA A 35 13.00 -2.22 -8.14
C ALA A 35 12.88 -0.68 -8.10
N PRO A 36 13.21 0.03 -9.20
CA PRO A 36 13.02 1.48 -9.30
C PRO A 36 11.56 1.88 -9.61
N HIS A 37 10.68 0.89 -9.79
CA HIS A 37 9.27 1.04 -10.16
C HIS A 37 8.37 0.33 -9.14
N GLY A 38 7.09 0.70 -9.07
CA GLY A 38 6.08 -0.05 -8.31
C GLY A 38 5.51 -1.26 -9.09
N GLY A 39 4.70 -2.09 -8.42
CA GLY A 39 3.88 -3.13 -9.06
C GLY A 39 4.14 -4.56 -8.59
N ILE A 40 3.36 -5.51 -9.10
CA ILE A 40 3.42 -6.93 -8.72
C ILE A 40 4.77 -7.58 -9.08
N PHE A 41 5.43 -7.10 -10.14
CA PHE A 41 6.71 -7.61 -10.62
C PHE A 41 7.88 -7.37 -9.66
N VAL A 42 7.70 -6.46 -8.71
CA VAL A 42 8.69 -6.13 -7.69
C VAL A 42 8.96 -7.33 -6.76
N ILE A 43 7.98 -8.22 -6.59
CA ILE A 43 8.07 -9.42 -5.75
C ILE A 43 9.23 -10.33 -6.20
N ALA A 44 9.48 -10.43 -7.51
CA ALA A 44 10.55 -11.28 -8.06
C ALA A 44 11.96 -10.70 -7.87
N LEU A 45 12.08 -9.38 -7.66
CA LEU A 45 13.34 -8.68 -7.43
C LEU A 45 13.62 -8.40 -5.95
N THR A 46 12.88 -9.06 -5.06
CA THR A 46 12.95 -8.84 -3.62
C THR A 46 13.69 -9.97 -2.91
N SER A 47 14.55 -9.63 -1.94
CA SER A 47 15.33 -10.62 -1.18
C SER A 47 14.49 -11.65 -0.43
N ASN A 48 13.27 -11.29 -0.02
CA ASN A 48 12.32 -12.20 0.60
C ASN A 48 10.89 -11.87 0.13
N ALA A 49 10.49 -12.54 -0.96
CA ALA A 49 9.21 -12.33 -1.61
C ALA A 49 8.02 -12.48 -0.66
N LEU A 50 8.10 -13.43 0.28
CA LEU A 50 6.99 -13.76 1.18
C LEU A 50 6.76 -12.66 2.21
N LEU A 51 7.83 -12.16 2.85
CA LEU A 51 7.74 -11.05 3.81
C LEU A 51 7.34 -9.73 3.13
N TYR A 52 7.80 -9.51 1.90
CA TYR A 52 7.39 -8.35 1.11
C TYR A 52 5.89 -8.41 0.79
N LEU A 53 5.40 -9.58 0.38
CA LEU A 53 3.99 -9.79 0.07
C LEU A 53 3.12 -9.54 1.30
N VAL A 54 3.52 -10.04 2.47
CA VAL A 54 2.85 -9.77 3.75
C VAL A 54 2.86 -8.28 4.07
N SER A 55 4.00 -7.59 3.95
CA SER A 55 4.12 -6.15 4.22
C SER A 55 3.21 -5.30 3.33
N VAL A 56 3.14 -5.65 2.03
CA VAL A 56 2.25 -4.99 1.07
C VAL A 56 0.78 -5.29 1.40
N LEU A 57 0.46 -6.52 1.80
CA LEU A 57 -0.89 -6.91 2.21
C LEU A 57 -1.36 -6.11 3.42
N VAL A 58 -0.49 -5.92 4.42
CA VAL A 58 -0.78 -5.10 5.60
C VAL A 58 -1.03 -3.65 5.21
N GLY A 59 -0.20 -3.05 4.36
CA GLY A 59 -0.41 -1.68 3.89
C GLY A 59 -1.69 -1.52 3.04
N ALA A 60 -2.05 -2.53 2.26
CA ALA A 60 -3.29 -2.56 1.49
C ALA A 60 -4.52 -2.62 2.40
N ILE A 61 -4.48 -3.45 3.45
CA ILE A 61 -5.55 -3.52 4.46
C ILE A 61 -5.68 -2.17 5.16
N VAL A 62 -4.58 -1.55 5.60
CA VAL A 62 -4.60 -0.23 6.24
C VAL A 62 -5.22 0.82 5.31
N SER A 63 -4.81 0.87 4.04
CA SER A 63 -5.43 1.77 3.05
C SER A 63 -6.93 1.52 2.94
N GLY A 64 -7.35 0.27 2.81
CA GLY A 64 -8.76 -0.12 2.66
C GLY A 64 -9.60 0.24 3.89
N VAL A 65 -9.07 0.01 5.09
CA VAL A 65 -9.74 0.33 6.36
C VAL A 65 -9.86 1.84 6.54
N VAL A 66 -8.78 2.60 6.32
CA VAL A 66 -8.79 4.07 6.44
C VAL A 66 -9.71 4.68 5.38
N TYR A 67 -9.63 4.19 4.14
CA TYR A 67 -10.51 4.64 3.07
C TYR A 67 -11.98 4.33 3.37
N GLY A 68 -12.27 3.10 3.82
CA GLY A 68 -13.61 2.67 4.19
C GLY A 68 -14.19 3.47 5.36
N TYR A 69 -13.38 3.79 6.37
CA TYR A 69 -13.77 4.63 7.50
C TYR A 69 -14.04 6.09 7.08
N LEU A 70 -13.25 6.64 6.17
CA LEU A 70 -13.43 7.99 5.64
C LEU A 70 -14.57 8.09 4.63
N ARG A 71 -15.04 6.96 4.09
CA ARG A 71 -16.12 6.91 3.10
C ARG A 71 -17.46 7.10 3.81
N LYS A 72 -18.16 8.20 3.50
CA LYS A 72 -19.56 8.37 3.93
C LYS A 72 -20.44 7.34 3.19
N PRO A 73 -21.50 6.81 3.83
CA PRO A 73 -22.48 6.00 3.11
C PRO A 73 -23.04 6.86 1.98
N GLN A 74 -22.84 6.42 0.75
CA GLN A 74 -23.54 7.00 -0.39
C GLN A 74 -24.96 6.44 -0.32
N ALA A 75 -25.91 7.30 0.08
CA ALA A 75 -27.35 7.06 -0.08
C ALA A 75 -27.71 7.10 -1.57
#